data_AF-A0A919MY97-F1
#
_entry.id   AF-A0A919MY97-F1
#
_cell.length_a   1.000
_cell.length_b   1.000
_cell.length_c   1.000
_cell.angle_alpha   90.00
_cell.angle_beta   90.00
_cell.angle_gamma   90.00
#
_symmetry.space_group_name_H-M   'P 1'
#
loop_
_entity.id
_entity.type
_entity.pdbx_description
1 polymer ?
#
loop_
_entity_poly.entity_id
_entity_poly.type
_entity_poly.pdbx_seq_one_letter_code
_entity_poly.pdbx_strand_id
1 'polypeptide(L)'
;MLGGIRSGKSAFAEALVAGAASVRYVATAVGGEEDPEWRARIETHQRRRPQSWTTEETGADPARLAALLTEAKPDDTLLVDDLGGWVAALLDPARQPNDDLATVTALADAVRSCAARVVLVSPEVGLSLVPTTPVGRAFADALGTANQALAGACDRVAFVVAGRPTWLKTGPDDPAVVSDLAAENSESRPAEEPAPTVDAVAMHDAMTAATPATGTPVVAARPVAAGEPATAEPVSAGDAVAAHRARAAAAGTGALHAPTVMLPLVAGGAVIEAGMDLPLPDSDAGPDARDRLAGVDLPGAGIGALLEAVEFAAATQSTVTPRTWGPVRVLLIAGRHAGGSAAGADAGDADRRAAEAEAGTGALARLAATADADIVVVRTPAAGAMEDGPVLDAEGVDAALRQGWALVDAAAEDGRDAVVLASCGVGTEAAATAVLAATTGAEPVAILPRVLVPGGFYDDAAWMARCAAVRDAMHRIRQEPRGAKDVLAQLGGADLAVATGVLLGAAARRLPVLLDGPLGIAAGLVARDIASQARHWCLLPDAGTLALVRQGADVLGLNPVVQLGLDLGEGANALAVLPLLRSAIALAGALPVHPALLAGHGDAGLTAEEPGDDEGQDFTEPEPHGPGPASA
;
A
#
# COMPACT_ATOMS: atom_id res chain seq x y z
N MET A 1 -26.42 -1.83 -20.54
CA MET A 1 -25.38 -2.87 -20.46
C MET A 1 -24.32 -2.42 -19.46
N LEU A 2 -24.25 -3.08 -18.30
CA LEU A 2 -23.26 -2.81 -17.25
C LEU A 2 -22.14 -3.85 -17.31
N GLY A 3 -20.93 -3.51 -16.86
CA GLY A 3 -19.87 -4.50 -16.74
C GLY A 3 -18.49 -3.89 -16.49
N GLY A 4 -17.61 -4.70 -15.89
CA GLY A 4 -16.23 -4.32 -15.62
C GLY A 4 -15.38 -4.07 -16.87
N ILE A 5 -14.13 -3.68 -16.65
CA ILE A 5 -13.14 -3.52 -17.71
C ILE A 5 -12.92 -4.88 -18.41
N ARG A 6 -12.91 -4.89 -19.75
CA ARG A 6 -12.75 -6.11 -20.57
C ARG A 6 -13.79 -7.21 -20.31
N SER A 7 -14.95 -6.88 -19.74
CA SER A 7 -15.99 -7.88 -19.49
C SER A 7 -16.70 -8.39 -20.75
N GLY A 8 -16.49 -7.75 -21.90
CA GLY A 8 -17.17 -8.06 -23.16
C GLY A 8 -18.45 -7.23 -23.42
N LYS A 9 -18.79 -6.27 -22.55
CA LYS A 9 -20.01 -5.44 -22.67
C LYS A 9 -20.18 -4.74 -24.03
N SER A 10 -19.13 -4.11 -24.55
CA SER A 10 -19.17 -3.40 -25.85
C SER A 10 -19.40 -4.37 -27.00
N ALA A 11 -18.67 -5.49 -27.05
CA ALA A 11 -18.83 -6.50 -28.09
C ALA A 11 -20.24 -7.12 -28.09
N PHE A 12 -20.80 -7.35 -26.89
CA PHE A 12 -22.18 -7.82 -26.76
C PHE A 12 -23.19 -6.76 -27.21
N ALA A 13 -22.99 -5.49 -26.85
CA ALA A 13 -23.84 -4.38 -27.26
C ALA A 13 -23.82 -4.16 -28.78
N GLU A 14 -22.65 -4.26 -29.41
CA GLU A 14 -22.49 -4.23 -30.87
C GLU A 14 -23.25 -5.38 -31.54
N ALA A 15 -23.13 -6.61 -31.01
CA ALA A 15 -23.85 -7.76 -31.53
C ALA A 15 -25.39 -7.60 -31.46
N LEU A 16 -25.91 -6.91 -30.43
CA LEU A 16 -27.35 -6.64 -30.29
C LEU A 16 -27.92 -5.73 -31.39
N VAL A 17 -27.09 -4.84 -31.94
CA VAL A 17 -27.51 -3.84 -32.93
C VAL A 17 -27.03 -4.16 -34.35
N ALA A 18 -26.20 -5.19 -34.54
CA ALA A 18 -25.61 -5.56 -35.82
C ALA A 18 -26.64 -5.83 -36.94
N GLY A 19 -27.86 -6.27 -36.60
CA GLY A 19 -28.95 -6.53 -37.54
C GLY A 19 -29.87 -5.34 -37.82
N ALA A 20 -29.64 -4.16 -37.21
CA ALA A 20 -30.48 -2.99 -37.41
C ALA A 20 -30.22 -2.32 -38.78
N ALA A 21 -31.25 -1.69 -39.35
CA ALA A 21 -31.17 -1.03 -40.66
C ALA A 21 -30.22 0.19 -40.65
N SER A 22 -30.18 0.93 -39.53
CA SER A 22 -29.29 2.07 -39.32
C SER A 22 -28.86 2.12 -37.85
N VAL A 23 -27.55 2.23 -37.61
CA VAL A 23 -26.98 2.36 -36.27
C VAL A 23 -26.21 3.68 -36.16
N ARG A 24 -26.58 4.49 -35.17
CA ARG A 24 -25.81 5.66 -34.74
C ARG A 24 -25.02 5.30 -33.50
N TYR A 25 -23.70 5.22 -33.65
CA TYR A 25 -22.78 5.05 -32.54
C TYR A 25 -22.53 6.41 -31.90
N VAL A 26 -22.77 6.54 -30.59
CA VAL A 26 -22.55 7.76 -29.83
C VAL A 26 -21.34 7.57 -28.90
N ALA A 27 -20.26 8.27 -29.19
CA ALA A 27 -19.03 8.25 -28.42
C ALA A 27 -19.00 9.43 -27.44
N THR A 28 -18.85 9.10 -26.16
CA THR A 28 -18.94 10.02 -25.01
C THR A 28 -17.60 10.25 -24.33
N ALA A 29 -16.54 9.60 -24.81
CA ALA A 29 -15.18 9.79 -24.32
C ALA A 29 -14.66 11.19 -24.64
N VAL A 30 -13.95 11.80 -23.69
CA VAL A 30 -13.32 13.11 -23.80
C VAL A 30 -11.83 12.98 -23.47
N GLY A 31 -10.97 13.60 -24.26
CA GLY A 31 -9.53 13.69 -23.98
C GLY A 31 -8.72 12.42 -24.25
N GLY A 32 -7.43 12.49 -23.90
CA GLY A 32 -6.45 11.41 -24.04
C GLY A 32 -5.71 11.36 -25.39
N GLU A 33 -5.70 12.44 -26.16
CA GLU A 33 -4.91 12.53 -27.41
C GLU A 33 -3.40 12.36 -27.15
N GLU A 34 -2.94 12.80 -25.99
CA GLU A 34 -1.55 12.69 -25.54
C GLU A 34 -1.18 11.30 -24.98
N ASP A 35 -2.17 10.41 -24.73
CA ASP A 35 -1.95 9.05 -24.25
C ASP A 35 -1.93 8.05 -25.43
N PRO A 36 -0.78 7.44 -25.76
CA PRO A 36 -0.67 6.47 -26.85
C PRO A 36 -1.50 5.20 -26.65
N GLU A 37 -1.67 4.74 -25.40
CA GLU A 37 -2.47 3.56 -25.10
C GLU A 37 -3.97 3.86 -25.28
N TRP A 38 -4.41 5.03 -24.85
CA TRP A 38 -5.78 5.49 -25.05
C TRP A 38 -6.13 5.66 -26.52
N ARG A 39 -5.25 6.30 -27.32
CA ARG A 39 -5.42 6.37 -28.78
C ARG A 39 -5.52 5.00 -29.43
N ALA A 40 -4.64 4.06 -29.07
CA ALA A 40 -4.69 2.71 -29.62
C ALA A 40 -6.00 1.98 -29.28
N ARG A 41 -6.59 2.24 -28.11
CA ARG A 41 -7.91 1.72 -27.73
C ARG A 41 -9.03 2.34 -28.55
N ILE A 42 -9.03 3.66 -28.75
CA ILE A 42 -9.99 4.36 -29.60
C ILE A 42 -9.91 3.81 -31.04
N GLU A 43 -8.72 3.72 -31.61
CA GLU A 43 -8.55 3.20 -32.98
C GLU A 43 -9.00 1.74 -33.10
N THR A 44 -8.68 0.89 -32.13
CA THR A 44 -9.14 -0.51 -32.12
C THR A 44 -10.65 -0.59 -32.08
N HIS A 45 -11.27 0.28 -31.29
CA HIS A 45 -12.71 0.35 -31.20
C HIS A 45 -13.31 0.89 -32.52
N GLN A 46 -12.76 1.94 -33.13
CA GLN A 46 -13.19 2.47 -34.44
C GLN A 46 -13.08 1.41 -35.55
N ARG A 47 -11.98 0.63 -35.60
CA ARG A 47 -11.77 -0.43 -36.60
C ARG A 47 -12.76 -1.59 -36.52
N ARG A 48 -13.38 -1.83 -35.36
CA ARG A 48 -14.36 -2.92 -35.18
C ARG A 48 -15.75 -2.57 -35.72
N ARG A 49 -16.06 -1.28 -35.88
CA ARG A 49 -17.38 -0.81 -36.28
C ARG A 49 -17.57 -1.01 -37.80
N PRO A 50 -18.75 -1.50 -38.25
CA PRO A 50 -19.10 -1.49 -39.67
C PRO A 50 -19.09 -0.08 -40.26
N GLN A 51 -18.60 0.09 -41.50
CA GLN A 51 -18.61 1.39 -42.19
C GLN A 51 -20.02 1.92 -42.48
N SER A 52 -21.05 1.08 -42.38
CA SER A 52 -22.45 1.46 -42.51
C SER A 52 -22.99 2.22 -41.29
N TRP A 53 -22.25 2.28 -40.17
CA TRP A 53 -22.67 2.98 -38.96
C TRP A 53 -22.22 4.44 -39.00
N THR A 54 -23.08 5.35 -38.54
CA THR A 54 -22.70 6.76 -38.34
C THR A 54 -22.17 6.95 -36.93
N THR A 55 -21.05 7.65 -36.77
CA THR A 55 -20.49 7.97 -35.44
C THR A 55 -20.80 9.43 -35.11
N GLU A 56 -21.24 9.68 -33.89
CA GLU A 56 -21.42 11.00 -33.32
C GLU A 56 -20.64 11.11 -32.02
N GLU A 57 -19.76 12.10 -31.93
CA GLU A 57 -18.95 12.36 -30.74
C GLU A 57 -19.64 13.49 -29.96
N THR A 58 -20.10 13.20 -28.74
CA THR A 58 -20.75 14.22 -27.89
C THR A 58 -19.73 15.22 -27.32
N GLY A 59 -18.44 14.87 -27.41
CA GLY A 59 -17.35 15.64 -26.83
C GLY A 59 -17.57 15.87 -25.34
N ALA A 60 -17.06 16.99 -24.84
CA ALA A 60 -17.14 17.32 -23.44
C ALA A 60 -18.54 17.77 -22.98
N ASP A 61 -19.55 17.92 -23.85
CA ASP A 61 -20.88 18.44 -23.48
C ASP A 61 -21.86 17.31 -23.04
N PRO A 62 -22.18 17.18 -21.74
CA PRO A 62 -23.09 16.14 -21.25
C PRO A 62 -24.53 16.32 -21.74
N ALA A 63 -24.94 17.55 -22.09
CA ALA A 63 -26.29 17.85 -22.56
C ALA A 63 -26.53 17.34 -23.99
N ARG A 64 -25.47 17.21 -24.80
CA ARG A 64 -25.58 16.73 -26.19
C ARG A 64 -26.15 15.31 -26.26
N LEU A 65 -25.81 14.44 -25.31
CA LEU A 65 -26.33 13.08 -25.28
C LEU A 65 -27.86 13.06 -25.10
N ALA A 66 -28.38 13.87 -24.17
CA ALA A 66 -29.83 13.96 -23.95
C ALA A 66 -30.56 14.57 -25.15
N ALA A 67 -29.97 15.60 -25.79
CA ALA A 67 -30.51 16.17 -27.02
C ALA A 67 -30.59 15.12 -28.14
N LEU A 68 -29.57 14.28 -28.28
CA LEU A 68 -29.55 13.23 -29.29
C LEU A 68 -30.61 12.16 -29.13
N LEU A 69 -30.86 11.77 -27.89
CA LEU A 69 -31.93 10.83 -27.57
C LEU A 69 -33.30 11.44 -27.88
N THR A 70 -33.47 12.75 -27.69
CA THR A 70 -34.71 13.48 -27.99
C THR A 70 -34.93 13.67 -29.50
N GLU A 71 -33.85 13.88 -30.26
CA GLU A 71 -33.88 14.05 -31.72
C GLU A 71 -34.08 12.72 -32.48
N ALA A 72 -33.91 11.58 -31.81
CA ALA A 72 -33.94 10.26 -32.43
C ALA A 72 -35.34 9.87 -32.91
N LYS A 73 -35.40 9.28 -34.11
CA LYS A 73 -36.67 8.85 -34.74
C LYS A 73 -37.00 7.40 -34.39
N PRO A 74 -38.27 6.97 -34.48
CA PRO A 74 -38.68 5.60 -34.12
C PRO A 74 -37.90 4.48 -34.82
N ASP A 75 -37.46 4.69 -36.07
CA ASP A 75 -36.72 3.69 -36.85
C ASP A 75 -35.19 3.72 -36.60
N ASP A 76 -34.70 4.66 -35.78
CA ASP A 76 -33.27 4.77 -35.47
C ASP A 76 -32.85 3.72 -34.42
N THR A 77 -31.58 3.32 -34.46
CA THR A 77 -30.94 2.57 -33.37
C THR A 77 -29.69 3.31 -32.90
N LEU A 78 -29.64 3.65 -31.61
CA LEU A 78 -28.52 4.35 -30.98
C LEU A 78 -27.74 3.40 -30.08
N LEU A 79 -26.42 3.37 -30.24
CA LEU A 79 -25.49 2.65 -29.36
C LEU A 79 -24.57 3.67 -28.68
N VAL A 80 -24.75 3.89 -27.38
CA VAL A 80 -23.93 4.80 -26.57
C VAL A 80 -22.86 3.97 -25.86
N ASP A 81 -21.58 4.17 -26.18
CA ASP A 81 -20.45 3.45 -25.57
C ASP A 81 -19.23 4.39 -25.42
N ASP A 82 -18.84 4.84 -24.21
CA ASP A 82 -19.38 4.47 -22.88
C ASP A 82 -19.79 5.64 -21.96
N LEU A 83 -20.72 5.38 -21.05
CA LEU A 83 -21.16 6.38 -20.06
C LEU A 83 -20.07 6.76 -19.04
N GLY A 84 -18.93 6.05 -19.00
CA GLY A 84 -17.80 6.43 -18.15
C GLY A 84 -17.19 7.76 -18.59
N GLY A 85 -17.00 7.95 -19.90
CA GLY A 85 -16.56 9.25 -20.44
C GLY A 85 -17.56 10.38 -20.17
N TRP A 86 -18.86 10.08 -20.24
CA TRP A 86 -19.91 11.06 -19.94
C TRP A 86 -19.89 11.51 -18.47
N VAL A 87 -19.72 10.57 -17.52
CA VAL A 87 -19.58 10.90 -16.09
C VAL A 87 -18.29 11.66 -15.81
N ALA A 88 -17.19 11.33 -16.49
CA ALA A 88 -15.93 12.07 -16.35
C ALA A 88 -16.10 13.55 -16.76
N ALA A 89 -16.90 13.83 -17.80
CA ALA A 89 -17.20 15.20 -18.22
C ALA A 89 -18.07 15.99 -17.23
N LEU A 90 -18.91 15.33 -16.42
CA LEU A 90 -19.65 15.98 -15.32
C LEU A 90 -18.71 16.46 -14.22
N LEU A 91 -17.69 15.66 -13.90
CA LEU A 91 -16.73 15.93 -12.84
C LEU A 91 -15.57 16.86 -13.25
N ASP A 92 -15.61 17.42 -14.47
CA ASP A 92 -14.61 18.38 -14.96
C ASP A 92 -14.58 19.65 -14.08
N PRO A 93 -13.45 19.97 -13.42
CA PRO A 93 -13.33 21.16 -12.58
C PRO A 93 -13.67 22.47 -13.30
N ALA A 94 -13.44 22.54 -14.63
CA ALA A 94 -13.77 23.72 -15.43
C ALA A 94 -15.28 24.02 -15.48
N ARG A 95 -16.12 23.07 -15.03
CA ARG A 95 -17.58 23.13 -15.08
C ARG A 95 -18.22 23.10 -13.70
N GLN A 96 -17.44 23.00 -12.63
CA GLN A 96 -17.96 22.96 -11.27
C GLN A 96 -18.12 24.39 -10.71
N PRO A 97 -19.14 24.66 -9.87
CA PRO A 97 -20.17 23.73 -9.42
C PRO A 97 -21.29 23.52 -10.45
N ASN A 98 -21.66 22.27 -10.72
CA ASN A 98 -22.83 21.90 -11.52
C ASN A 98 -23.80 21.02 -10.73
N ASP A 99 -25.07 21.03 -11.13
CA ASP A 99 -26.06 20.07 -10.61
C ASP A 99 -26.01 18.77 -11.42
N ASP A 100 -25.06 17.91 -11.04
CA ASP A 100 -24.85 16.62 -11.70
C ASP A 100 -26.07 15.71 -11.57
N LEU A 101 -26.82 15.81 -10.46
CA LEU A 101 -28.03 15.00 -10.24
C LEU A 101 -29.17 15.42 -11.17
N ALA A 102 -29.38 16.72 -11.37
CA ALA A 102 -30.32 17.22 -12.36
C ALA A 102 -29.95 16.76 -13.78
N THR A 103 -28.66 16.74 -14.11
CA THR A 103 -28.15 16.31 -15.43
C THR A 103 -28.36 14.80 -15.65
N VAL A 104 -28.08 13.97 -14.65
CA VAL A 104 -28.40 12.53 -14.67
C VAL A 104 -29.90 12.28 -14.81
N THR A 105 -30.72 13.06 -14.09
CA THR A 105 -32.18 12.93 -14.15
C THR A 105 -32.70 13.27 -15.55
N ALA A 106 -32.24 14.38 -16.14
CA ALA A 106 -32.60 14.78 -17.49
C ALA A 106 -32.20 13.73 -18.55
N LEU A 107 -31.02 13.12 -18.41
CA LEU A 107 -30.61 12.02 -19.29
C LEU A 107 -31.53 10.80 -19.12
N ALA A 108 -31.88 10.43 -17.89
CA ALA A 108 -32.80 9.33 -17.64
C ALA A 108 -34.21 9.59 -18.21
N ASP A 109 -34.70 10.84 -18.14
CA ASP A 109 -35.95 11.25 -18.79
C ASP A 109 -35.88 11.18 -20.32
N ALA A 110 -34.76 11.60 -20.91
CA ALA A 110 -34.53 11.49 -22.35
C ALA A 110 -34.50 10.00 -22.80
N VAL A 111 -33.90 9.12 -22.00
CA VAL A 111 -33.92 7.67 -22.26
C VAL A 111 -35.35 7.12 -22.19
N ARG A 112 -36.13 7.49 -21.16
CA ARG A 112 -37.53 7.04 -21.00
C ARG A 112 -38.43 7.48 -22.15
N SER A 113 -38.20 8.67 -22.70
CA SER A 113 -39.03 9.29 -23.73
C SER A 113 -38.54 9.04 -25.15
N CYS A 114 -37.37 8.43 -25.32
CA CYS A 114 -36.78 8.15 -26.62
C CYS A 114 -37.66 7.18 -27.41
N ALA A 115 -38.04 7.57 -28.63
CA ALA A 115 -38.84 6.73 -29.52
C ALA A 115 -38.00 5.67 -30.26
N ALA A 116 -36.68 5.85 -30.31
CA ALA A 116 -35.73 4.98 -30.99
C ALA A 116 -35.28 3.81 -30.10
N ARG A 117 -34.68 2.78 -30.71
CA ARG A 117 -34.03 1.71 -29.95
C ARG A 117 -32.69 2.20 -29.41
N VAL A 118 -32.51 2.22 -28.09
CA VAL A 118 -31.27 2.68 -27.44
C VAL A 118 -30.56 1.54 -26.71
N VAL A 119 -29.25 1.41 -26.93
CA VAL A 119 -28.36 0.53 -26.16
C VAL A 119 -27.32 1.38 -25.47
N LEU A 120 -27.39 1.45 -24.13
CA LEU A 120 -26.41 2.16 -23.30
C LEU A 120 -25.36 1.18 -22.77
N VAL A 121 -24.08 1.51 -22.93
CA VAL A 121 -22.96 0.77 -22.34
C VAL A 121 -22.35 1.63 -21.23
N SER A 122 -22.25 1.06 -20.04
CA SER A 122 -21.66 1.73 -18.88
C SER A 122 -20.64 0.83 -18.19
N PRO A 123 -19.50 1.36 -17.73
CA PRO A 123 -18.66 0.64 -16.79
C PRO A 123 -19.38 0.40 -15.47
N GLU A 124 -19.10 -0.74 -14.85
CA GLU A 124 -19.45 -1.02 -13.45
C GLU A 124 -18.16 -1.12 -12.64
N VAL A 125 -17.86 -0.05 -11.89
CA VAL A 125 -16.62 0.08 -11.10
C VAL A 125 -16.84 -0.14 -9.61
N GLY A 126 -18.10 -0.14 -9.15
CA GLY A 126 -18.45 -0.34 -7.74
C GLY A 126 -18.20 -1.76 -7.23
N LEU A 127 -17.86 -2.69 -8.15
CA LEU A 127 -17.46 -4.06 -7.83
C LEU A 127 -15.92 -4.21 -7.67
N SER A 128 -15.17 -3.11 -7.77
CA SER A 128 -13.72 -3.07 -7.55
C SER A 128 -13.38 -2.57 -6.13
N LEU A 129 -12.08 -2.41 -5.85
CA LEU A 129 -11.62 -1.77 -4.62
C LEU A 129 -12.04 -0.29 -4.60
N VAL A 130 -12.28 0.26 -3.40
CA VAL A 130 -12.55 1.69 -3.23
C VAL A 130 -11.34 2.49 -3.76
N PRO A 131 -11.53 3.44 -4.68
CA PRO A 131 -10.41 4.22 -5.20
C PRO A 131 -9.64 4.96 -4.10
N THR A 132 -8.31 4.93 -4.18
CA THR A 132 -7.42 5.57 -3.18
C THR A 132 -7.46 7.09 -3.28
N THR A 133 -7.76 7.64 -4.46
CA THR A 133 -7.82 9.09 -4.70
C THR A 133 -9.24 9.65 -4.46
N PRO A 134 -9.38 10.89 -3.95
CA PRO A 134 -10.68 11.56 -3.81
C PRO A 134 -11.45 11.65 -5.14
N VAL A 135 -10.75 11.96 -6.24
CA VAL A 135 -11.37 12.05 -7.58
C VAL A 135 -11.88 10.70 -8.07
N GLY A 136 -11.18 9.60 -7.75
CA GLY A 136 -11.63 8.25 -8.08
C GLY A 136 -12.89 7.87 -7.31
N ARG A 137 -12.98 8.23 -6.01
CA ARG A 137 -14.19 7.99 -5.21
C ARG A 137 -15.38 8.80 -5.74
N ALA A 138 -15.17 10.08 -6.02
CA ALA A 138 -16.19 10.94 -6.62
C ALA A 138 -16.69 10.38 -7.96
N PHE A 139 -15.78 9.88 -8.81
CA PHE A 139 -16.15 9.21 -10.06
C PHE A 139 -16.96 7.93 -9.84
N ALA A 140 -16.54 7.07 -8.92
CA ALA A 140 -17.25 5.83 -8.62
C ALA A 140 -18.67 6.10 -8.09
N ASP A 141 -18.82 7.06 -7.19
CA ASP A 141 -20.12 7.45 -6.60
C ASP A 141 -21.04 8.08 -7.65
N ALA A 142 -20.51 8.98 -8.50
CA ALA A 142 -21.27 9.61 -9.57
C ALA A 142 -21.71 8.59 -10.63
N LEU A 143 -20.83 7.68 -11.03
CA LEU A 143 -21.13 6.62 -11.99
C LEU A 143 -22.16 5.62 -11.43
N GLY A 144 -22.05 5.25 -10.15
CA GLY A 144 -23.05 4.43 -9.47
C GLY A 144 -24.43 5.08 -9.46
N THR A 145 -24.49 6.38 -9.16
CA THR A 145 -25.73 7.17 -9.19
C THR A 145 -26.35 7.21 -10.60
N ALA A 146 -25.52 7.47 -11.63
CA ALA A 146 -25.96 7.48 -13.02
C ALA A 146 -26.45 6.10 -13.49
N ASN A 147 -25.73 5.02 -13.14
CA ASN A 147 -26.11 3.66 -13.49
C ASN A 147 -27.46 3.27 -12.89
N GLN A 148 -27.73 3.62 -11.63
CA GLN A 148 -29.01 3.34 -10.98
C GLN A 148 -30.17 4.09 -11.66
N ALA A 149 -30.01 5.39 -11.93
CA ALA A 149 -31.04 6.20 -12.58
C ALA A 149 -31.36 5.69 -14.00
N LEU A 150 -30.33 5.35 -14.78
CA LEU A 150 -30.49 4.85 -16.15
C LEU A 150 -31.01 3.41 -16.19
N ALA A 151 -30.62 2.55 -15.24
CA ALA A 151 -31.19 1.21 -15.09
C ALA A 151 -32.70 1.27 -14.81
N GLY A 152 -33.15 2.24 -14.01
CA GLY A 152 -34.57 2.53 -13.80
C GLY A 152 -35.30 2.94 -15.10
N ALA A 153 -34.66 3.75 -15.94
CA ALA A 153 -35.19 4.24 -17.20
C ALA A 153 -35.23 3.20 -18.34
N CYS A 154 -34.31 2.23 -18.36
CA CYS A 154 -34.20 1.24 -19.43
C CYS A 154 -35.23 0.10 -19.27
N ASP A 155 -35.75 -0.42 -20.38
CA ASP A 155 -36.65 -1.59 -20.35
C ASP A 155 -35.93 -2.88 -19.91
N ARG A 156 -34.65 -3.01 -20.30
CA ARG A 156 -33.81 -4.17 -20.00
C ARG A 156 -32.45 -3.73 -19.49
N VAL A 157 -31.94 -4.47 -18.51
CA VAL A 157 -30.61 -4.24 -17.94
C VAL A 157 -29.89 -5.57 -17.86
N ALA A 158 -28.68 -5.63 -18.41
CA ALA A 158 -27.80 -6.80 -18.28
C ALA A 158 -26.45 -6.37 -17.73
N PHE A 159 -25.92 -7.20 -16.84
CA PHE A 159 -24.56 -7.15 -16.34
C PHE A 159 -23.71 -8.20 -17.07
N VAL A 160 -22.63 -7.77 -17.73
CA VAL A 160 -21.79 -8.65 -18.56
C VAL A 160 -20.51 -8.98 -17.81
N VAL A 161 -20.23 -10.28 -17.66
CA VAL A 161 -19.01 -10.82 -17.04
C VAL A 161 -18.45 -11.93 -17.91
N ALA A 162 -17.13 -11.91 -18.19
CA ALA A 162 -16.46 -12.90 -19.02
C ALA A 162 -17.14 -13.15 -20.39
N GLY A 163 -17.67 -12.09 -21.01
CA GLY A 163 -18.38 -12.13 -22.29
C GLY A 163 -19.80 -12.68 -22.20
N ARG A 164 -20.32 -12.96 -21.01
CA ARG A 164 -21.66 -13.53 -20.79
C ARG A 164 -22.59 -12.52 -20.11
N PRO A 165 -23.77 -12.25 -20.69
CA PRO A 165 -24.75 -11.36 -20.07
C PRO A 165 -25.57 -12.10 -18.99
N THR A 166 -25.75 -11.44 -17.85
CA THR A 166 -26.75 -11.79 -16.82
C THR A 166 -27.80 -10.69 -16.81
N TRP A 167 -29.06 -11.02 -17.10
CA TRP A 167 -30.15 -10.05 -17.12
C TRP A 167 -30.58 -9.70 -15.69
N LEU A 168 -30.40 -8.43 -15.31
CA LEU A 168 -30.85 -7.86 -14.03
C LEU A 168 -32.28 -7.32 -14.11
N LYS A 169 -32.68 -6.85 -15.30
CA LYS A 169 -34.04 -6.43 -15.62
C LYS A 169 -34.41 -7.03 -16.97
N THR A 170 -35.48 -7.81 -16.99
CA THR A 170 -36.04 -8.45 -18.18
C THR A 170 -37.24 -7.65 -18.68
N GLY A 171 -37.49 -7.70 -19.99
CA GLY A 171 -38.67 -7.05 -20.57
C GLY A 171 -39.94 -7.85 -20.29
N PRO A 172 -41.13 -7.27 -20.51
CA PRO A 172 -42.41 -7.93 -20.24
C PRO A 172 -42.64 -9.26 -21.02
N ASP A 173 -41.88 -9.51 -22.08
CA ASP A 173 -41.96 -10.73 -22.91
C ASP A 173 -40.87 -11.78 -22.62
N ASP A 174 -39.97 -11.55 -21.65
CA ASP A 174 -38.91 -12.50 -21.28
C ASP A 174 -39.25 -13.23 -19.96
N PRO A 175 -38.91 -14.54 -19.81
CA PRO A 175 -39.20 -15.30 -18.60
C PRO A 175 -38.50 -14.67 -17.38
N ALA A 176 -39.29 -14.46 -16.33
CA ALA A 176 -38.96 -13.65 -15.16
C ALA A 176 -37.64 -14.03 -14.48
N VAL A 177 -36.78 -13.03 -14.27
CA VAL A 177 -35.64 -13.07 -13.35
C VAL A 177 -35.80 -11.90 -12.38
N VAL A 178 -36.13 -12.27 -11.13
CA VAL A 178 -36.10 -11.54 -9.84
C VAL A 178 -36.66 -10.11 -9.83
N SER A 179 -37.88 -9.98 -9.28
CA SER A 179 -38.51 -8.73 -8.87
C SER A 179 -38.02 -8.27 -7.49
N ASP A 180 -37.65 -7.00 -7.42
CA ASP A 180 -37.69 -6.07 -6.28
C ASP A 180 -37.28 -6.57 -4.87
N LEU A 181 -36.08 -6.20 -4.44
CA LEU A 181 -35.55 -6.34 -3.07
C LEU A 181 -36.14 -5.33 -2.05
N ALA A 182 -37.29 -4.71 -2.34
CA ALA A 182 -37.86 -3.68 -1.46
C ALA A 182 -38.93 -4.22 -0.47
N ALA A 183 -39.35 -5.48 -0.57
CA ALA A 183 -40.37 -6.04 0.30
C ALA A 183 -40.03 -7.50 0.66
N GLU A 184 -39.53 -7.73 1.88
CA GLU A 184 -39.67 -8.96 2.69
C GLU A 184 -38.54 -9.06 3.73
N ASN A 185 -38.60 -8.17 4.73
CA ASN A 185 -38.05 -8.45 6.05
C ASN A 185 -39.19 -9.06 6.89
N SER A 186 -39.46 -10.36 6.73
CA SER A 186 -40.27 -11.14 7.68
C SER A 186 -40.19 -12.64 7.39
N GLU A 187 -39.93 -13.42 8.44
CA GLU A 187 -40.27 -14.86 8.61
C GLU A 187 -39.31 -15.98 8.13
N SER A 188 -38.59 -16.51 9.13
CA SER A 188 -38.38 -17.93 9.52
C SER A 188 -38.17 -19.08 8.50
N ARG A 189 -36.96 -19.67 8.59
CA ARG A 189 -36.44 -21.02 8.21
C ARG A 189 -37.44 -22.22 8.33
N PRO A 190 -37.29 -23.32 7.55
CA PRO A 190 -36.28 -24.37 7.83
C PRO A 190 -35.67 -25.14 6.62
N ALA A 191 -34.75 -26.06 6.97
CA ALA A 191 -33.69 -26.71 6.21
C ALA A 191 -34.09 -27.88 5.28
N GLU A 192 -33.25 -28.17 4.26
CA GLU A 192 -33.11 -29.52 3.68
C GLU A 192 -31.76 -29.72 2.93
N GLU A 193 -31.39 -31.00 2.78
CA GLU A 193 -30.07 -31.65 2.62
C GLU A 193 -29.41 -31.66 1.21
N PRO A 194 -28.13 -32.08 1.11
CA PRO A 194 -27.31 -31.99 -0.09
C PRO A 194 -27.31 -33.26 -0.97
N ALA A 195 -26.94 -33.12 -2.25
CA ALA A 195 -26.63 -34.24 -3.14
C ALA A 195 -25.57 -33.81 -4.19
N PRO A 196 -24.90 -34.74 -4.90
CA PRO A 196 -23.78 -35.54 -4.42
C PRO A 196 -22.52 -35.40 -5.28
N THR A 197 -21.44 -36.00 -4.78
CA THR A 197 -20.10 -36.14 -5.36
C THR A 197 -20.04 -36.99 -6.64
N VAL A 198 -19.13 -36.65 -7.54
CA VAL A 198 -18.73 -37.52 -8.67
C VAL A 198 -17.22 -37.71 -8.64
N ASP A 199 -16.84 -38.99 -8.61
CA ASP A 199 -15.48 -39.52 -8.49
C ASP A 199 -14.69 -39.48 -9.81
N ALA A 200 -13.37 -39.53 -9.60
CA ALA A 200 -12.30 -39.53 -10.58
C ALA A 200 -12.27 -40.74 -11.52
N VAL A 201 -11.66 -40.55 -12.70
CA VAL A 201 -11.05 -41.62 -13.48
C VAL A 201 -9.66 -41.17 -13.96
N ALA A 202 -8.66 -41.99 -13.64
CA ALA A 202 -7.28 -41.89 -14.05
C ALA A 202 -7.05 -42.49 -15.45
N MET A 203 -6.06 -41.98 -16.20
CA MET A 203 -5.31 -42.76 -17.19
C MET A 203 -3.84 -42.37 -17.23
N HIS A 204 -3.02 -43.39 -17.46
CA HIS A 204 -1.57 -43.49 -17.38
C HIS A 204 -0.85 -43.06 -18.68
N ASP A 205 0.44 -42.75 -18.49
CA ASP A 205 1.62 -43.13 -19.31
C ASP A 205 2.33 -42.20 -20.31
N ALA A 206 3.66 -42.16 -20.05
CA ALA A 206 4.81 -42.23 -20.97
C ALA A 206 5.33 -40.99 -21.73
N MET A 207 6.25 -40.29 -21.06
CA MET A 207 7.68 -40.07 -21.40
C MET A 207 8.13 -39.99 -22.88
N THR A 208 8.87 -38.92 -23.24
CA THR A 208 10.14 -39.01 -23.99
C THR A 208 10.94 -37.71 -23.94
N ALA A 209 12.27 -37.87 -24.00
CA ALA A 209 13.33 -36.92 -23.66
C ALA A 209 13.76 -35.97 -24.80
N ALA A 210 14.41 -34.86 -24.44
CA ALA A 210 15.30 -34.10 -25.32
C ALA A 210 16.49 -33.49 -24.53
N THR A 211 17.70 -33.71 -25.05
CA THR A 211 19.02 -33.29 -24.55
C THR A 211 19.38 -31.87 -25.05
N PRO A 212 20.18 -31.06 -24.33
CA PRO A 212 20.42 -29.65 -24.68
C PRO A 212 21.64 -29.41 -25.59
N ALA A 213 21.63 -28.25 -26.25
CA ALA A 213 22.71 -27.72 -27.08
C ALA A 213 23.52 -26.63 -26.35
N THR A 214 24.76 -26.46 -26.83
CA THR A 214 25.96 -25.87 -26.22
C THR A 214 26.26 -24.39 -26.53
N GLY A 215 26.96 -23.71 -25.58
CA GLY A 215 27.97 -22.64 -25.80
C GLY A 215 27.46 -21.18 -25.86
N THR A 216 28.13 -20.10 -25.42
CA THR A 216 29.49 -19.77 -24.90
C THR A 216 29.46 -18.27 -24.42
N PRO A 217 30.58 -17.59 -24.06
CA PRO A 217 31.23 -17.43 -22.75
C PRO A 217 30.95 -16.09 -22.00
N VAL A 218 31.27 -16.09 -20.70
CA VAL A 218 31.31 -14.92 -19.80
C VAL A 218 32.74 -14.38 -19.71
N VAL A 219 32.89 -13.05 -19.80
CA VAL A 219 34.16 -12.32 -19.62
C VAL A 219 34.30 -11.91 -18.15
N ALA A 220 35.43 -12.29 -17.54
CA ALA A 220 35.79 -11.99 -16.16
C ALA A 220 36.39 -10.59 -16.01
N ALA A 221 35.99 -9.86 -14.96
CA ALA A 221 36.66 -8.65 -14.49
C ALA A 221 37.22 -8.86 -13.06
N ARG A 222 38.44 -8.38 -12.83
CA ARG A 222 39.27 -8.57 -11.62
C ARG A 222 38.81 -7.68 -10.44
N PRO A 223 39.08 -8.09 -9.18
CA PRO A 223 38.70 -7.34 -7.99
C PRO A 223 39.69 -6.21 -7.66
N VAL A 224 39.15 -5.11 -7.12
CA VAL A 224 39.90 -4.01 -6.48
C VAL A 224 39.87 -4.24 -4.96
N ALA A 225 41.02 -4.03 -4.32
CA ALA A 225 41.28 -4.35 -2.92
C ALA A 225 40.44 -3.49 -1.95
N ALA A 226 39.82 -4.15 -0.96
CA ALA A 226 39.14 -3.52 0.17
C ALA A 226 40.13 -3.18 1.28
N GLY A 227 40.04 -1.96 1.84
CA GLY A 227 40.72 -1.56 3.07
C GLY A 227 40.02 -2.15 4.30
N GLU A 228 40.80 -2.43 5.35
CA GLU A 228 40.36 -3.03 6.61
C GLU A 228 39.41 -2.11 7.40
N PRO A 229 38.24 -2.59 7.87
CA PRO A 229 37.43 -1.87 8.84
C PRO A 229 37.83 -2.25 10.28
N ALA A 230 37.86 -1.24 11.15
CA ALA A 230 38.15 -1.36 12.57
C ALA A 230 37.03 -2.11 13.31
N THR A 231 37.41 -3.05 14.18
CA THR A 231 36.53 -3.87 15.01
C THR A 231 36.02 -3.10 16.23
N ALA A 232 34.69 -3.01 16.40
CA ALA A 232 34.06 -2.68 17.67
C ALA A 232 33.60 -3.98 18.36
N GLU A 233 33.78 -4.08 19.69
CA GLU A 233 33.47 -5.30 20.44
C GLU A 233 31.95 -5.55 20.56
N PRO A 234 31.48 -6.79 20.38
CA PRO A 234 30.06 -7.14 20.47
C PRO A 234 29.60 -7.28 21.92
N VAL A 235 28.42 -6.72 22.24
CA VAL A 235 27.74 -6.91 23.53
C VAL A 235 26.57 -7.87 23.32
N SER A 236 26.50 -8.95 24.11
CA SER A 236 25.44 -9.95 24.06
C SER A 236 24.13 -9.41 24.66
N ALA A 237 22.99 -9.75 24.06
CA ALA A 237 21.65 -9.37 24.54
C ALA A 237 21.37 -9.84 25.98
N GLY A 238 22.00 -10.93 26.44
CA GLY A 238 21.90 -11.38 27.83
C GLY A 238 22.52 -10.42 28.84
N ASP A 239 23.62 -9.75 28.45
CA ASP A 239 24.37 -8.83 29.30
C ASP A 239 23.68 -7.45 29.39
N ALA A 240 23.02 -7.01 28.32
CA ALA A 240 22.23 -5.79 28.30
C ALA A 240 21.00 -5.87 29.25
N VAL A 241 20.29 -7.00 29.25
CA VAL A 241 19.11 -7.23 30.11
C VAL A 241 19.51 -7.40 31.58
N ALA A 242 20.65 -8.06 31.86
CA ALA A 242 21.19 -8.18 33.22
C ALA A 242 21.68 -6.82 33.76
N ALA A 243 22.34 -6.01 32.92
CA ALA A 243 22.77 -4.66 33.28
C ALA A 243 21.59 -3.72 33.56
N HIS A 244 20.47 -3.86 32.85
CA HIS A 244 19.25 -3.07 33.09
C HIS A 244 18.61 -3.40 34.46
N ARG A 245 18.47 -4.69 34.84
CA ARG A 245 17.94 -5.06 36.17
C ARG A 245 18.81 -4.51 37.30
N ALA A 246 20.13 -4.47 37.10
CA ALA A 246 21.07 -3.93 38.08
C ALA A 246 21.00 -2.39 38.19
N ARG A 247 20.78 -1.68 37.07
CA ARG A 247 20.67 -0.20 37.04
C ARG A 247 19.32 0.31 37.56
N ALA A 248 18.22 -0.39 37.27
CA ALA A 248 16.88 -0.04 37.77
C ALA A 248 16.78 -0.14 39.30
N ALA A 249 17.56 -1.03 39.93
CA ALA A 249 17.66 -1.13 41.39
C ALA A 249 18.50 0.01 42.02
N ALA A 250 19.32 0.71 41.24
CA ALA A 250 20.30 1.68 41.74
C ALA A 250 19.89 3.15 41.56
N ALA A 251 19.01 3.47 40.60
CA ALA A 251 18.64 4.85 40.28
C ALA A 251 17.43 5.35 41.08
N GLY A 252 17.65 5.64 42.37
CA GLY A 252 16.76 6.51 43.15
C GLY A 252 17.00 7.99 42.86
N THR A 253 15.90 8.72 42.62
CA THR A 253 15.70 10.18 42.77
C THR A 253 16.66 11.17 42.06
N GLY A 254 16.13 11.93 41.09
CA GLY A 254 16.76 13.17 40.59
C GLY A 254 16.04 13.83 39.39
N ALA A 255 15.24 14.87 39.69
CA ALA A 255 14.61 15.92 38.86
C ALA A 255 15.47 16.50 37.70
N LEU A 256 15.00 17.15 36.60
CA LEU A 256 13.70 17.67 36.10
C LEU A 256 13.91 18.14 34.63
N HIS A 257 13.02 17.77 33.69
CA HIS A 257 12.52 18.64 32.59
C HIS A 257 11.12 18.13 32.16
N ALA A 258 10.19 19.07 31.93
CA ALA A 258 8.74 18.91 32.01
C ALA A 258 8.07 18.33 30.72
N PRO A 259 6.77 17.98 30.77
CA PRO A 259 6.30 16.60 30.72
C PRO A 259 5.93 16.17 29.28
N THR A 260 6.64 15.16 28.77
CA THR A 260 6.03 14.19 27.86
C THR A 260 4.81 13.63 28.58
N VAL A 261 3.66 13.54 27.91
CA VAL A 261 2.56 12.70 28.38
C VAL A 261 3.07 11.26 28.37
N MET A 262 3.75 10.88 29.45
CA MET A 262 4.00 9.50 29.79
C MET A 262 2.64 8.90 30.04
N LEU A 263 2.19 8.06 29.11
CA LEU A 263 1.20 7.04 29.41
C LEU A 263 1.63 6.39 30.74
N PRO A 264 0.70 6.14 31.68
CA PRO A 264 1.04 5.68 33.01
C PRO A 264 1.81 4.37 32.88
N LEU A 265 3.13 4.45 33.05
CA LEU A 265 4.01 3.31 33.16
C LEU A 265 3.70 2.71 34.54
N VAL A 266 2.69 1.86 34.60
CA VAL A 266 2.45 1.04 35.78
C VAL A 266 3.72 0.21 35.97
N ALA A 267 4.26 0.20 37.19
CA ALA A 267 5.36 -0.65 37.59
C ALA A 267 4.98 -2.12 37.30
N GLY A 268 5.35 -2.62 36.13
CA GLY A 268 4.81 -3.86 35.55
C GLY A 268 4.94 -3.96 34.01
N GLY A 269 5.22 -2.85 33.31
CA GLY A 269 5.32 -2.81 31.85
C GLY A 269 4.01 -2.37 31.19
N ALA A 270 4.09 -1.86 29.96
CA ALA A 270 2.91 -1.44 29.21
C ALA A 270 1.99 -2.65 28.93
N VAL A 271 0.71 -2.53 29.26
CA VAL A 271 -0.30 -3.52 28.93
C VAL A 271 -0.63 -3.35 27.44
N ILE A 272 -0.20 -4.31 26.62
CA ILE A 272 -0.41 -4.30 25.18
C ILE A 272 -1.78 -4.92 24.91
N GLU A 273 -2.75 -4.11 24.51
CA GLU A 273 -4.13 -4.54 24.22
C GLU A 273 -4.66 -3.86 22.97
N ALA A 274 -5.64 -4.49 22.33
CA ALA A 274 -6.26 -3.95 21.12
C ALA A 274 -6.93 -2.59 21.39
N GLY A 275 -6.72 -1.65 20.48
CA GLY A 275 -7.22 -0.28 20.58
C GLY A 275 -6.36 0.63 21.46
N MET A 276 -5.12 0.24 21.79
CA MET A 276 -4.20 1.12 22.51
C MET A 276 -3.83 2.35 21.66
N ASP A 277 -3.70 3.50 22.32
CA ASP A 277 -3.35 4.76 21.67
C ASP A 277 -1.83 4.97 21.72
N LEU A 278 -1.23 5.21 20.54
CA LEU A 278 0.20 5.44 20.35
C LEU A 278 0.38 6.76 19.60
N PRO A 279 1.50 7.49 19.81
CA PRO A 279 1.69 8.77 19.16
C PRO A 279 1.76 8.60 17.64
N LEU A 280 1.27 9.59 16.90
CA LEU A 280 1.48 9.71 15.46
C LEU A 280 2.74 10.56 15.19
N PRO A 281 3.44 10.31 14.07
CA PRO A 281 4.40 11.28 13.53
C PRO A 281 3.71 12.62 13.23
N ASP A 282 4.51 13.68 13.11
CA ASP A 282 4.02 15.00 12.74
C ASP A 282 3.44 14.99 11.32
N SER A 283 2.15 15.35 11.19
CA SER A 283 1.43 15.33 9.92
C SER A 283 1.87 16.41 8.94
N ASP A 284 2.43 17.50 9.46
CA ASP A 284 2.71 18.73 8.71
C ASP A 284 4.18 18.77 8.30
N ALA A 285 5.09 18.29 9.16
CA ALA A 285 6.53 18.32 8.92
C ALA A 285 6.96 17.61 7.62
N GLY A 286 6.31 16.48 7.27
CA GLY A 286 6.58 15.76 6.01
C GLY A 286 6.24 16.58 4.76
N PRO A 287 4.97 16.98 4.58
CA PRO A 287 4.56 17.89 3.50
C PRO A 287 5.35 19.20 3.46
N ASP A 288 5.61 19.84 4.60
CA ASP A 288 6.40 21.06 4.67
C ASP A 288 7.85 20.83 4.21
N ALA A 289 8.44 19.67 4.54
CA ALA A 289 9.77 19.31 4.07
C ALA A 289 9.79 19.10 2.54
N ARG A 290 8.74 18.53 1.96
CA ARG A 290 8.55 18.45 0.50
C ARG A 290 8.48 19.84 -0.12
N ASP A 291 7.64 20.72 0.43
CA ASP A 291 7.41 22.06 -0.13
C ASP A 291 8.68 22.91 -0.06
N ARG A 292 9.45 22.78 1.03
CA ARG A 292 10.75 23.44 1.19
C ARG A 292 11.74 23.03 0.09
N LEU A 293 11.70 21.78 -0.40
CA LEU A 293 12.62 21.32 -1.45
C LEU A 293 12.43 22.06 -2.79
N ALA A 294 11.28 22.69 -3.02
CA ALA A 294 11.10 23.56 -4.19
C ALA A 294 11.96 24.84 -4.09
N GLY A 295 12.37 25.20 -2.88
CA GLY A 295 13.17 26.39 -2.59
C GLY A 295 14.66 26.14 -2.43
N VAL A 296 15.14 24.89 -2.35
CA VAL A 296 16.57 24.60 -2.13
C VAL A 296 17.37 24.62 -3.43
N ASP A 297 18.68 24.81 -3.32
CA ASP A 297 19.63 24.85 -4.43
C ASP A 297 19.89 23.45 -5.03
N LEU A 298 18.84 22.87 -5.64
CA LEU A 298 18.86 21.58 -6.31
C LEU A 298 18.31 21.73 -7.74
N PRO A 299 19.15 21.64 -8.79
CA PRO A 299 18.70 21.79 -10.17
C PRO A 299 17.90 20.57 -10.65
N GLY A 300 16.77 20.78 -11.34
CA GLY A 300 15.99 19.73 -12.02
C GLY A 300 14.68 19.31 -11.32
N ALA A 301 14.31 18.03 -11.41
CA ALA A 301 13.03 17.47 -10.96
C ALA A 301 12.99 17.04 -9.46
N GLY A 302 13.95 17.50 -8.65
CA GLY A 302 14.04 17.14 -7.22
C GLY A 302 14.75 15.80 -6.94
N ILE A 303 14.46 15.20 -5.79
CA ILE A 303 15.06 13.95 -5.27
C ILE A 303 14.34 12.66 -5.74
N GLY A 304 13.33 12.79 -6.60
CA GLY A 304 12.59 11.67 -7.18
C GLY A 304 11.88 10.82 -6.12
N ALA A 305 11.87 9.49 -6.31
CA ALA A 305 11.19 8.55 -5.40
C ALA A 305 11.75 8.57 -3.96
N LEU A 306 13.00 9.03 -3.78
CA LEU A 306 13.62 9.17 -2.45
C LEU A 306 12.98 10.28 -1.59
N LEU A 307 12.11 11.11 -2.18
CA LEU A 307 11.31 12.10 -1.47
C LEU A 307 10.49 11.47 -0.33
N GLU A 308 9.95 10.27 -0.53
CA GLU A 308 9.18 9.56 0.51
C GLU A 308 10.00 9.35 1.79
N ALA A 309 11.30 9.04 1.65
CA ALA A 309 12.19 8.90 2.80
C ALA A 309 12.47 10.24 3.51
N VAL A 310 12.52 11.35 2.77
CA VAL A 310 12.71 12.68 3.35
C VAL A 310 11.47 13.11 4.13
N GLU A 311 10.28 12.94 3.56
CA GLU A 311 9.02 13.24 4.24
C GLU A 311 8.83 12.40 5.49
N PHE A 312 9.11 11.10 5.39
CA PHE A 312 9.03 10.19 6.53
C PHE A 312 10.04 10.56 7.62
N ALA A 313 11.29 10.89 7.26
CA ALA A 313 12.29 11.38 8.22
C ALA A 313 11.86 12.70 8.87
N ALA A 314 11.25 13.62 8.11
CA ALA A 314 10.75 14.89 8.60
C ALA A 314 9.58 14.72 9.58
N ALA A 315 8.59 13.88 9.21
CA ALA A 315 7.43 13.56 10.04
C ALA A 315 7.83 12.89 11.37
N THR A 316 8.74 11.91 11.31
CA THR A 316 9.18 11.16 12.51
C THR A 316 10.10 11.97 13.42
N GLN A 317 10.80 12.97 12.89
CA GLN A 317 11.63 13.90 13.66
C GLN A 317 10.92 15.21 14.02
N SER A 318 9.66 15.40 13.59
CA SER A 318 8.88 16.63 13.78
C SER A 318 9.65 17.89 13.35
N THR A 319 10.24 17.85 12.15
CA THR A 319 11.03 18.97 11.60
C THR A 319 10.99 19.01 10.08
N VAL A 320 10.93 20.22 9.52
CA VAL A 320 10.95 20.50 8.08
C VAL A 320 12.34 20.25 7.46
N THR A 321 13.39 20.23 8.29
CA THR A 321 14.78 19.95 7.91
C THR A 321 15.26 18.70 8.64
N PRO A 322 14.91 17.50 8.15
CA PRO A 322 15.27 16.25 8.82
C PRO A 322 16.79 16.06 8.87
N ARG A 323 17.26 15.51 9.98
CA ARG A 323 18.64 15.02 10.07
C ARG A 323 18.70 13.62 9.47
N THR A 324 19.83 13.28 8.87
CA THR A 324 20.11 11.91 8.44
C THR A 324 20.01 10.95 9.60
N TRP A 325 19.42 9.77 9.41
CA TRP A 325 19.56 8.69 10.37
C TRP A 325 21.02 8.33 10.54
N GLY A 326 21.58 8.58 11.72
CA GLY A 326 22.93 8.19 12.13
C GLY A 326 22.94 6.71 12.50
N PRO A 327 23.21 6.35 13.77
CA PRO A 327 23.32 4.94 14.16
C PRO A 327 21.99 4.20 14.00
N VAL A 328 21.99 3.17 13.16
CA VAL A 328 20.82 2.30 12.91
C VAL A 328 21.05 0.93 13.53
N ARG A 329 20.03 0.36 14.16
CA ARG A 329 20.09 -1.00 14.73
C ARG A 329 19.25 -1.97 13.92
N VAL A 330 19.85 -3.08 13.50
CA VAL A 330 19.14 -4.22 12.91
C VAL A 330 18.71 -5.16 14.02
N LEU A 331 17.41 -5.45 14.11
CA LEU A 331 16.86 -6.49 14.97
C LEU A 331 16.59 -7.73 14.12
N LEU A 332 17.50 -8.69 14.15
CA LEU A 332 17.36 -9.96 13.41
C LEU A 332 16.59 -10.97 14.26
N ILE A 333 15.30 -11.15 13.96
CA ILE A 333 14.45 -12.11 14.66
C ILE A 333 14.70 -13.52 14.09
N ALA A 334 15.29 -14.37 14.91
CA ALA A 334 15.57 -15.77 14.60
C ALA A 334 14.40 -16.66 15.07
N GLY A 335 13.55 -17.03 14.11
CA GLY A 335 12.29 -17.76 14.32
C GLY A 335 12.32 -19.21 13.83
N ARG A 336 11.49 -20.07 14.41
CA ARG A 336 11.34 -21.46 13.98
C ARG A 336 9.90 -21.92 14.11
N HIS A 337 9.35 -22.44 13.01
CA HIS A 337 8.03 -23.03 12.95
C HIS A 337 8.12 -24.54 12.71
N ALA A 338 7.21 -25.32 13.29
CA ALA A 338 7.14 -26.76 13.07
C ALA A 338 6.11 -27.15 11.99
N GLY A 339 6.08 -28.43 11.63
CA GLY A 339 5.13 -28.97 10.66
C GLY A 339 5.48 -28.65 9.21
N GLY A 340 4.47 -28.67 8.34
CA GLY A 340 4.57 -28.40 6.90
C GLY A 340 5.02 -26.98 6.58
N SER A 341 4.86 -26.03 7.51
CA SER A 341 5.38 -24.66 7.39
C SER A 341 6.91 -24.62 7.16
N ALA A 342 7.63 -25.58 7.75
CA ALA A 342 9.09 -25.70 7.66
C ALA A 342 9.57 -26.52 6.45
N ALA A 343 8.66 -27.02 5.60
CA ALA A 343 9.05 -27.91 4.51
C ALA A 343 10.09 -27.25 3.58
N GLY A 344 11.12 -28.03 3.22
CA GLY A 344 12.23 -27.60 2.36
C GLY A 344 13.18 -26.56 2.94
N ALA A 345 12.98 -26.10 4.19
CA ALA A 345 13.92 -25.20 4.85
C ALA A 345 15.01 -25.97 5.60
N ASP A 346 16.24 -25.46 5.53
CA ASP A 346 17.38 -25.98 6.29
C ASP A 346 17.53 -25.21 7.60
N ALA A 347 17.14 -25.87 8.68
CA ALA A 347 17.29 -25.37 10.04
C ALA A 347 18.74 -25.08 10.44
N GLY A 348 19.67 -25.94 10.05
CA GLY A 348 21.09 -25.77 10.38
C GLY A 348 21.67 -24.57 9.64
N ASP A 349 21.25 -24.34 8.40
CA ASP A 349 21.65 -23.16 7.64
C ASP A 349 21.10 -21.85 8.24
N ALA A 350 19.83 -21.83 8.65
CA ALA A 350 19.26 -20.67 9.32
C ALA A 350 19.97 -20.36 10.65
N ASP A 351 20.25 -21.39 11.46
CA ASP A 351 20.99 -21.25 12.72
C ASP A 351 22.42 -20.77 12.49
N ARG A 352 23.09 -21.28 11.44
CA ARG A 352 24.42 -20.83 11.00
C ARG A 352 24.41 -19.35 10.63
N ARG A 353 23.46 -18.89 9.81
CA ARG A 353 23.34 -17.47 9.43
C ARG A 353 23.09 -16.56 10.62
N ALA A 354 22.22 -16.97 11.55
CA ALA A 354 22.01 -16.24 12.81
C ALA A 354 23.30 -16.15 13.65
N ALA A 355 24.04 -17.26 13.78
CA ALA A 355 25.31 -17.28 14.51
C ALA A 355 26.40 -16.46 13.81
N GLU A 356 26.44 -16.46 12.48
CA GLU A 356 27.34 -15.61 11.71
C GLU A 356 27.05 -14.13 11.98
N ALA A 357 25.77 -13.72 11.96
CA ALA A 357 25.35 -12.35 12.27
C ALA A 357 25.70 -11.93 13.71
N GLU A 358 25.49 -12.82 14.70
CA GLU A 358 25.92 -12.61 16.10
C GLU A 358 27.43 -12.39 16.22
N ALA A 359 28.21 -13.13 15.43
CA ALA A 359 29.67 -13.00 15.39
C ALA A 359 30.18 -11.83 14.53
N GLY A 360 29.29 -11.03 13.92
CA GLY A 360 29.69 -9.96 13.00
C GLY A 360 30.27 -10.47 11.68
N THR A 361 29.93 -11.70 11.30
CA THR A 361 30.38 -12.38 10.08
C THR A 361 29.20 -12.71 9.15
N GLY A 362 29.48 -13.22 7.95
CA GLY A 362 28.44 -13.56 6.97
C GLY A 362 27.95 -12.36 6.15
N ALA A 363 26.95 -12.59 5.31
CA ALA A 363 26.48 -11.59 4.35
C ALA A 363 25.78 -10.40 5.01
N LEU A 364 24.86 -10.67 5.94
CA LEU A 364 24.07 -9.63 6.61
C LEU A 364 24.96 -8.70 7.44
N ALA A 365 25.90 -9.25 8.23
CA ALA A 365 26.83 -8.44 9.01
C ALA A 365 27.73 -7.55 8.12
N ARG A 366 28.17 -8.04 6.96
CA ARG A 366 28.95 -7.22 6.01
C ARG A 366 28.12 -6.10 5.38
N LEU A 367 26.85 -6.36 5.07
CA LEU A 367 25.93 -5.32 4.60
C LEU A 367 25.68 -4.29 5.70
N ALA A 368 25.40 -4.73 6.93
CA ALA A 368 25.18 -3.82 8.07
C ALA A 368 26.41 -2.95 8.36
N ALA A 369 27.62 -3.53 8.33
CA ALA A 369 28.86 -2.78 8.49
C ALA A 369 29.06 -1.74 7.37
N THR A 370 28.73 -2.09 6.11
CA THR A 370 28.79 -1.15 4.98
C THR A 370 27.77 -0.02 5.13
N ALA A 371 26.62 -0.33 5.73
CA ALA A 371 25.55 0.60 6.01
C ALA A 371 25.66 1.27 7.40
N ASP A 372 26.81 1.18 8.09
CA ASP A 372 27.02 1.73 9.45
C ASP A 372 25.84 1.44 10.40
N ALA A 373 25.52 0.15 10.53
CA ALA A 373 24.46 -0.37 11.38
C ALA A 373 24.95 -1.52 12.27
N ASP A 374 24.53 -1.54 13.53
CA ASP A 374 24.78 -2.67 14.43
C ASP A 374 23.66 -3.72 14.34
N ILE A 375 23.99 -4.98 14.64
CA ILE A 375 23.02 -6.08 14.61
C ILE A 375 22.82 -6.63 16.02
N VAL A 376 21.56 -6.80 16.41
CA VAL A 376 21.15 -7.60 17.57
C VAL A 376 20.32 -8.77 17.08
N VAL A 377 20.78 -9.98 17.36
CA VAL A 377 20.07 -11.21 17.00
C VAL A 377 19.18 -11.65 18.17
N VAL A 378 17.92 -11.97 17.85
CA VAL A 378 16.88 -12.31 18.82
C VAL A 378 16.38 -13.71 18.53
N ARG A 379 16.85 -14.68 19.29
CA ARG A 379 16.39 -16.08 19.19
C ARG A 379 15.09 -16.25 19.94
N THR A 380 14.07 -16.73 19.23
CA THR A 380 12.73 -16.94 19.78
C THR A 380 12.44 -18.42 20.02
N PRO A 381 11.54 -18.77 20.96
CA PRO A 381 11.07 -20.13 21.13
C PRO A 381 10.47 -20.68 19.84
N ALA A 382 10.62 -21.99 19.61
CA ALA A 382 10.01 -22.64 18.45
C ALA A 382 8.49 -22.66 18.58
N ALA A 383 7.82 -22.29 17.49
CA ALA A 383 6.38 -22.34 17.33
C ALA A 383 5.93 -23.76 16.92
N GLY A 384 4.73 -24.14 17.37
CA GLY A 384 4.09 -25.40 16.99
C GLY A 384 3.73 -25.51 15.51
N ALA A 385 3.20 -26.65 15.10
CA ALA A 385 2.67 -26.85 13.75
C ALA A 385 1.28 -26.21 13.64
N MET A 386 1.14 -25.17 12.81
CA MET A 386 -0.08 -24.37 12.69
C MET A 386 -1.28 -25.18 12.17
N GLU A 387 -1.04 -26.25 11.42
CA GLU A 387 -2.04 -27.17 10.94
C GLU A 387 -2.64 -28.06 12.05
N ASP A 388 -1.86 -28.33 13.12
CA ASP A 388 -2.25 -29.25 14.19
C ASP A 388 -2.98 -28.55 15.34
N GLY A 389 -2.72 -27.26 15.56
CA GLY A 389 -3.31 -26.50 16.66
C GLY A 389 -2.69 -25.12 16.86
N PRO A 390 -2.97 -24.46 18.00
CA PRO A 390 -2.30 -23.22 18.38
C PRO A 390 -0.78 -23.41 18.44
N VAL A 391 -0.04 -22.46 17.88
CA VAL A 391 1.43 -22.51 17.76
C VAL A 391 2.15 -21.90 18.96
N LEU A 392 1.46 -21.05 19.72
CA LEU A 392 1.96 -20.39 20.93
C LEU A 392 0.77 -20.17 21.89
N ASP A 393 1.02 -20.26 23.20
CA ASP A 393 0.01 -19.96 24.21
C ASP A 393 -0.12 -18.44 24.46
N ALA A 394 -1.20 -18.03 25.13
CA ALA A 394 -1.48 -16.62 25.38
C ALA A 394 -0.37 -15.93 26.20
N GLU A 395 0.17 -16.63 27.22
CA GLU A 395 1.28 -16.11 28.03
C GLU A 395 2.54 -15.92 27.18
N GLY A 396 2.84 -16.87 26.29
CA GLY A 396 3.93 -16.78 25.33
C GLY A 396 3.78 -15.61 24.36
N VAL A 397 2.56 -15.35 23.86
CA VAL A 397 2.27 -14.17 23.02
C VAL A 397 2.55 -12.88 23.80
N ASP A 398 2.01 -12.74 25.00
CA ASP A 398 2.22 -11.53 25.82
C ASP A 398 3.69 -11.33 26.24
N ALA A 399 4.42 -12.43 26.49
CA ALA A 399 5.85 -12.38 26.79
C ALA A 399 6.67 -11.95 25.57
N ALA A 400 6.37 -12.49 24.39
CA ALA A 400 7.04 -12.13 23.14
C ALA A 400 6.77 -10.68 22.74
N LEU A 401 5.52 -10.20 22.85
CA LEU A 401 5.17 -8.79 22.61
C LEU A 401 5.97 -7.84 23.53
N ARG A 402 6.05 -8.17 24.83
CA ARG A 402 6.86 -7.38 25.79
C ARG A 402 8.35 -7.44 25.50
N GLN A 403 8.87 -8.57 25.05
CA GLN A 403 10.26 -8.69 24.62
C GLN A 403 10.55 -7.78 23.42
N GLY A 404 9.68 -7.78 22.41
CA GLY A 404 9.76 -6.89 21.26
C GLY A 404 9.82 -5.42 21.65
N TRP A 405 8.94 -5.01 22.55
CA TRP A 405 8.91 -3.64 23.08
C TRP A 405 10.23 -3.28 23.78
N ALA A 406 10.72 -4.15 24.66
CA ALA A 406 11.95 -3.92 25.41
C ALA A 406 13.20 -3.79 24.51
N LEU A 407 13.22 -4.47 23.34
CA LEU A 407 14.31 -4.33 22.37
C LEU A 407 14.37 -2.92 21.77
N VAL A 408 13.21 -2.28 21.55
CA VAL A 408 13.15 -0.89 21.09
C VAL A 408 13.52 0.08 22.20
N ASP A 409 13.06 -0.15 23.43
CA ASP A 409 13.49 0.68 24.56
C ASP A 409 15.02 0.70 24.66
N ALA A 410 15.66 -0.47 24.55
CA ALA A 410 17.12 -0.58 24.51
C ALA A 410 17.75 0.13 23.30
N ALA A 411 17.14 0.04 22.11
CA ALA A 411 17.62 0.78 20.93
C ALA A 411 17.53 2.30 21.12
N ALA A 412 16.43 2.80 21.69
CA ALA A 412 16.24 4.22 21.96
C ALA A 412 17.20 4.72 23.05
N GLU A 413 17.43 3.93 24.11
CA GLU A 413 18.41 4.24 25.17
C GLU A 413 19.84 4.28 24.65
N ASP A 414 20.19 3.41 23.71
CA ASP A 414 21.47 3.41 23.01
C ASP A 414 21.61 4.53 21.97
N GLY A 415 20.60 5.41 21.85
CA GLY A 415 20.62 6.57 20.95
C GLY A 415 20.54 6.20 19.47
N ARG A 416 19.85 5.11 19.12
CA ARG A 416 19.62 4.73 17.72
C ARG A 416 18.59 5.66 17.09
N ASP A 417 18.85 6.08 15.86
CA ASP A 417 17.98 6.99 15.10
C ASP A 417 16.89 6.25 14.31
N ALA A 418 17.11 4.97 14.00
CA ALA A 418 16.14 4.08 13.37
C ALA A 418 16.45 2.61 13.64
N VAL A 419 15.46 1.74 13.40
CA VAL A 419 15.58 0.28 13.49
C VAL A 419 15.29 -0.37 12.14
N VAL A 420 16.06 -1.40 11.77
CA VAL A 420 15.71 -2.31 10.66
C VAL A 420 15.13 -3.57 11.28
N LEU A 421 13.90 -3.93 10.90
CA LEU A 421 13.28 -5.17 11.32
C LEU A 421 13.64 -6.27 10.32
N ALA A 422 14.41 -7.25 10.78
CA ALA A 422 14.94 -8.34 9.98
C ALA A 422 14.47 -9.69 10.51
N SER A 423 14.49 -10.72 9.67
CA SER A 423 14.13 -12.08 10.09
C SER A 423 15.01 -13.13 9.42
N CYS A 424 15.46 -14.11 10.18
CA CYS A 424 15.97 -15.36 9.64
C CYS A 424 15.22 -16.49 10.32
N GLY A 425 14.62 -17.41 9.56
CA GLY A 425 13.79 -18.40 10.24
C GLY A 425 13.21 -19.46 9.33
N VAL A 426 13.00 -20.62 9.93
CA VAL A 426 12.44 -21.78 9.26
C VAL A 426 10.92 -21.66 9.34
N GLY A 427 10.25 -21.63 8.20
CA GLY A 427 8.79 -21.55 8.10
C GLY A 427 8.18 -20.18 8.40
N THR A 428 8.98 -19.17 8.71
CA THR A 428 8.51 -17.78 8.94
C THR A 428 7.74 -17.21 7.74
N GLU A 429 8.12 -17.53 6.51
CA GLU A 429 7.37 -17.09 5.31
C GLU A 429 5.97 -17.69 5.23
N ALA A 430 5.83 -18.97 5.60
CA ALA A 430 4.53 -19.64 5.64
C ALA A 430 3.66 -19.09 6.77
N ALA A 431 4.24 -18.84 7.95
CA ALA A 431 3.56 -18.19 9.06
C ALA A 431 3.11 -16.76 8.71
N ALA A 432 3.98 -15.96 8.10
CA ALA A 432 3.65 -14.63 7.59
C ALA A 432 2.53 -14.67 6.54
N THR A 433 2.55 -15.68 5.66
CA THR A 433 1.48 -15.90 4.67
C THR A 433 0.15 -16.22 5.35
N ALA A 434 0.15 -17.09 6.35
CA ALA A 434 -1.05 -17.44 7.11
C ALA A 434 -1.61 -16.22 7.85
N VAL A 435 -0.76 -15.41 8.49
CA VAL A 435 -1.17 -14.17 9.19
C VAL A 435 -1.73 -13.15 8.20
N LEU A 436 -1.08 -12.93 7.05
CA LEU A 436 -1.58 -12.04 6.00
C LEU A 436 -2.94 -12.53 5.48
N ALA A 437 -3.10 -13.82 5.19
CA ALA A 437 -4.37 -14.38 4.73
C ALA A 437 -5.48 -14.28 5.78
N ALA A 438 -5.16 -14.51 7.07
CA ALA A 438 -6.13 -14.41 8.16
C ALA A 438 -6.63 -12.98 8.39
N THR A 439 -5.76 -12.00 8.20
CA THR A 439 -6.05 -10.57 8.42
C THR A 439 -6.69 -9.89 7.20
N THR A 440 -6.35 -10.31 5.98
CA THR A 440 -6.76 -9.62 4.74
C THR A 440 -7.72 -10.42 3.86
N GLY A 441 -7.86 -11.73 4.10
CA GLY A 441 -8.62 -12.62 3.23
C GLY A 441 -7.90 -12.96 1.92
N ALA A 442 -6.61 -12.61 1.77
CA ALA A 442 -5.81 -12.98 0.61
C ALA A 442 -5.71 -14.51 0.43
N GLU A 443 -5.70 -14.95 -0.84
CA GLU A 443 -5.55 -16.36 -1.18
C GLU A 443 -4.12 -16.84 -0.88
N PRO A 444 -3.91 -17.76 0.10
CA PRO A 444 -2.57 -18.12 0.55
C PRO A 444 -1.66 -18.66 -0.56
N VAL A 445 -2.22 -19.47 -1.47
CA VAL A 445 -1.46 -20.09 -2.56
C VAL A 445 -0.95 -19.05 -3.56
N ALA A 446 -1.64 -17.91 -3.70
CA ALA A 446 -1.25 -16.85 -4.62
C ALA A 446 -0.09 -15.98 -4.10
N ILE A 447 0.12 -15.96 -2.78
CA ILE A 447 1.07 -15.04 -2.12
C ILE A 447 2.24 -15.75 -1.47
N LEU A 448 2.12 -17.04 -1.15
CA LEU A 448 3.17 -17.84 -0.53
C LEU A 448 4.40 -17.93 -1.45
N PRO A 449 5.59 -17.48 -1.01
CA PRO A 449 6.82 -17.62 -1.77
C PRO A 449 7.15 -19.08 -2.08
N ARG A 450 7.65 -19.36 -3.28
CA ARG A 450 8.18 -20.69 -3.63
C ARG A 450 9.47 -20.96 -2.84
N VAL A 451 9.69 -22.22 -2.49
CA VAL A 451 10.83 -22.61 -1.67
C VAL A 451 12.09 -22.67 -2.52
N LEU A 452 12.98 -21.71 -2.35
CA LEU A 452 14.28 -21.70 -3.00
C LEU A 452 15.28 -22.50 -2.17
N VAL A 453 15.85 -23.56 -2.75
CA VAL A 453 16.85 -24.42 -2.10
C VAL A 453 18.27 -24.10 -2.63
N PRO A 454 19.33 -24.51 -1.90
CA PRO A 454 20.70 -24.31 -2.36
C PRO A 454 20.91 -24.79 -3.81
N GLY A 455 21.58 -23.97 -4.60
CA GLY A 455 21.75 -24.19 -6.04
C GLY A 455 20.75 -23.41 -6.92
N GLY A 456 19.80 -22.67 -6.32
CA GLY A 456 18.90 -21.78 -7.05
C GLY A 456 17.70 -22.49 -7.68
N PHE A 457 17.37 -23.69 -7.19
CA PHE A 457 16.23 -24.47 -7.66
C PHE A 457 15.02 -24.26 -6.76
N TYR A 458 13.82 -24.34 -7.33
CA TYR A 458 12.58 -24.32 -6.58
C TYR A 458 12.17 -25.75 -6.20
N ASP A 459 11.88 -25.96 -4.92
CA ASP A 459 11.30 -27.19 -4.40
C ASP A 459 9.77 -27.07 -4.33
N ASP A 460 9.11 -27.57 -5.36
CA ASP A 460 7.65 -27.55 -5.47
C ASP A 460 6.96 -28.48 -4.47
N ALA A 461 7.60 -29.59 -4.09
CA ALA A 461 7.03 -30.50 -3.10
C ALA A 461 7.00 -29.83 -1.72
N ALA A 462 8.09 -29.15 -1.35
CA ALA A 462 8.14 -28.33 -0.15
C ALA A 462 7.13 -27.18 -0.19
N TRP A 463 7.02 -26.48 -1.32
CA TRP A 463 6.03 -25.41 -1.48
C TRP A 463 4.59 -25.92 -1.34
N MET A 464 4.25 -27.05 -1.96
CA MET A 464 2.93 -27.68 -1.81
C MET A 464 2.64 -28.08 -0.36
N ALA A 465 3.63 -28.59 0.37
CA ALA A 465 3.50 -28.91 1.79
C ALA A 465 3.25 -27.65 2.65
N ARG A 466 3.95 -26.54 2.36
CA ARG A 466 3.69 -25.24 3.02
C ARG A 466 2.28 -24.71 2.69
N CYS A 467 1.84 -24.80 1.43
CA CYS A 467 0.47 -24.44 1.02
C CYS A 467 -0.59 -25.25 1.79
N ALA A 468 -0.38 -26.56 1.94
CA ALA A 468 -1.29 -27.42 2.69
C ALA A 468 -1.35 -27.03 4.17
N ALA A 469 -0.20 -26.78 4.80
CA ALA A 469 -0.14 -26.34 6.19
C ALA A 469 -0.92 -25.02 6.42
N VAL A 470 -0.70 -24.02 5.55
CA VAL A 470 -1.41 -22.73 5.64
C VAL A 470 -2.92 -22.92 5.40
N ARG A 471 -3.32 -23.69 4.39
CA ARG A 471 -4.73 -23.99 4.10
C ARG A 471 -5.42 -24.66 5.29
N ASP A 472 -4.78 -25.66 5.89
CA ASP A 472 -5.35 -26.45 6.98
C ASP A 472 -5.46 -25.61 8.25
N ALA A 473 -4.44 -24.79 8.55
CA ALA A 473 -4.51 -23.80 9.62
C ALA A 473 -5.65 -22.79 9.40
N MET A 474 -5.79 -22.25 8.19
CA MET A 474 -6.87 -21.32 7.83
C MET A 474 -8.27 -21.95 7.94
N HIS A 475 -8.40 -23.23 7.61
CA HIS A 475 -9.66 -23.96 7.81
C HIS A 475 -9.97 -24.14 9.29
N ARG A 476 -8.98 -24.52 10.10
CA ARG A 476 -9.09 -24.74 11.54
C ARG A 476 -9.56 -23.48 12.27
N ILE A 477 -8.96 -22.32 11.98
CA ILE A 477 -9.29 -21.06 12.67
C ILE A 477 -10.53 -20.35 12.10
N ARG A 478 -11.31 -20.99 11.21
CA ARG A 478 -12.44 -20.35 10.53
C ARG A 478 -13.52 -19.85 11.50
N GLN A 479 -13.74 -20.57 12.60
CA GLN A 479 -14.73 -20.27 13.63
C GLN A 479 -14.12 -19.69 14.90
N GLU A 480 -12.80 -19.49 14.93
CA GLU A 480 -12.09 -18.97 16.08
C GLU A 480 -12.09 -17.43 16.08
N PRO A 481 -12.00 -16.79 17.26
CA PRO A 481 -11.73 -15.36 17.35
C PRO A 481 -10.46 -14.99 16.57
N ARG A 482 -10.54 -13.89 15.83
CA ARG A 482 -9.42 -13.37 15.03
C ARG A 482 -8.86 -12.07 15.60
N GLY A 483 -8.81 -11.97 16.92
CA GLY A 483 -8.09 -10.87 17.57
C GLY A 483 -6.60 -10.93 17.20
N ALA A 484 -5.91 -9.80 17.25
CA ALA A 484 -4.49 -9.73 16.88
C ALA A 484 -3.62 -10.72 17.66
N LYS A 485 -3.86 -10.85 18.98
CA LYS A 485 -3.18 -11.84 19.83
C LYS A 485 -3.57 -13.28 19.49
N ASP A 486 -4.83 -13.52 19.12
CA ASP A 486 -5.29 -14.85 18.70
C ASP A 486 -4.61 -15.27 17.39
N VAL A 487 -4.47 -14.35 16.43
CA VAL A 487 -3.75 -14.62 15.17
C VAL A 487 -2.28 -14.99 15.44
N LEU A 488 -1.62 -14.29 16.36
CA LEU A 488 -0.26 -14.65 16.79
C LEU A 488 -0.21 -16.03 17.46
N ALA A 489 -1.14 -16.31 18.38
CA ALA A 489 -1.22 -17.59 19.09
C ALA A 489 -1.51 -18.76 18.13
N GLN A 490 -2.32 -18.54 17.11
CA GLN A 490 -2.83 -19.59 16.23
C GLN A 490 -1.95 -19.85 15.00
N LEU A 491 -1.32 -18.81 14.45
CA LEU A 491 -0.62 -18.85 13.16
C LEU A 491 0.79 -18.23 13.22
N GLY A 492 0.96 -17.18 14.02
CA GLY A 492 2.13 -16.31 13.94
C GLY A 492 3.35 -16.81 14.68
N GLY A 493 3.22 -17.29 15.92
CA GLY A 493 4.35 -17.73 16.74
C GLY A 493 5.13 -16.60 17.44
N ALA A 494 6.20 -16.98 18.13
CA ALA A 494 6.95 -16.06 19.00
C ALA A 494 7.77 -15.03 18.20
N ASP A 495 8.26 -15.39 17.02
CA ASP A 495 8.99 -14.48 16.12
C ASP A 495 8.11 -13.33 15.63
N LEU A 496 6.91 -13.62 15.12
CA LEU A 496 5.96 -12.58 14.72
C LEU A 496 5.45 -11.76 15.91
N ALA A 497 5.27 -12.38 17.09
CA ALA A 497 4.87 -11.66 18.29
C ALA A 497 5.97 -10.69 18.79
N VAL A 498 7.24 -11.11 18.79
CA VAL A 498 8.38 -10.22 19.08
C VAL A 498 8.43 -9.08 18.05
N ALA A 499 8.34 -9.40 16.77
CA ALA A 499 8.35 -8.40 15.71
C ALA A 499 7.19 -7.39 15.83
N THR A 500 6.00 -7.86 16.19
CA THR A 500 4.84 -6.99 16.48
C THR A 500 5.12 -6.08 17.66
N GLY A 501 5.70 -6.62 18.74
CA GLY A 501 6.12 -5.85 19.91
C GLY A 501 7.15 -4.78 19.59
N VAL A 502 8.09 -5.06 18.66
CA VAL A 502 9.04 -4.07 18.15
C VAL A 502 8.30 -2.90 17.50
N LEU A 503 7.32 -3.14 16.62
CA LEU A 503 6.61 -2.04 15.95
C LEU A 503 5.79 -1.18 16.91
N LEU A 504 5.14 -1.81 17.90
CA LEU A 504 4.38 -1.11 18.95
C LEU A 504 5.31 -0.27 19.83
N GLY A 505 6.42 -0.86 20.28
CA GLY A 505 7.44 -0.15 21.06
C GLY A 505 8.06 1.00 20.28
N ALA A 506 8.33 0.80 18.99
CA ALA A 506 8.90 1.82 18.10
C ALA A 506 7.99 3.03 17.99
N ALA A 507 6.69 2.82 17.77
CA ALA A 507 5.71 3.90 17.79
C ALA A 507 5.67 4.62 19.15
N ALA A 508 5.64 3.88 20.27
CA ALA A 508 5.66 4.48 21.60
C ALA A 508 6.92 5.32 21.88
N ARG A 509 8.07 4.88 21.37
CA ARG A 509 9.37 5.55 21.50
C ARG A 509 9.66 6.57 20.40
N ARG A 510 8.74 6.76 19.47
CA ARG A 510 8.89 7.65 18.30
C ARG A 510 10.14 7.30 17.47
N LEU A 511 10.40 6.00 17.31
CA LEU A 511 11.55 5.49 16.60
C LEU A 511 11.12 4.97 15.22
N PRO A 512 11.68 5.49 14.12
CA PRO A 512 11.41 4.98 12.78
C PRO A 512 11.84 3.51 12.61
N VAL A 513 11.03 2.72 11.91
CA VAL A 513 11.33 1.31 11.57
C VAL A 513 11.34 1.12 10.05
N LEU A 514 12.44 0.57 9.54
CA LEU A 514 12.54 0.07 8.18
C LEU A 514 12.07 -1.38 8.15
N LEU A 515 10.95 -1.64 7.49
CA LEU A 515 10.42 -2.99 7.32
C LEU A 515 11.13 -3.69 6.16
N ASP A 516 11.42 -4.98 6.34
CA ASP A 516 11.85 -5.86 5.26
C ASP A 516 11.15 -7.21 5.35
N GLY A 517 10.91 -7.77 4.17
CA GLY A 517 10.47 -9.15 3.97
C GLY A 517 9.10 -9.51 4.57
N PRO A 518 8.77 -10.81 4.53
CA PRO A 518 7.46 -11.31 4.97
C PRO A 518 7.15 -11.07 6.44
N LEU A 519 8.13 -11.26 7.33
CA LEU A 519 7.93 -11.09 8.77
C LEU A 519 7.59 -9.64 9.14
N GLY A 520 8.30 -8.66 8.58
CA GLY A 520 8.05 -7.25 8.85
C GLY A 520 6.64 -6.81 8.45
N ILE A 521 6.18 -7.25 7.27
CA ILE A 521 4.83 -6.96 6.78
C ILE A 521 3.74 -7.65 7.62
N ALA A 522 3.90 -8.94 7.92
CA ALA A 522 2.93 -9.66 8.75
C ALA A 522 2.83 -9.08 10.16
N ALA A 523 3.97 -8.76 10.79
CA ALA A 523 4.02 -8.07 12.08
C ALA A 523 3.37 -6.68 12.01
N GLY A 524 3.56 -5.94 10.91
CA GLY A 524 2.93 -4.65 10.67
C GLY A 524 1.40 -4.73 10.67
N LEU A 525 0.83 -5.77 10.06
CA LEU A 525 -0.63 -5.97 10.03
C LEU A 525 -1.19 -6.24 11.41
N VAL A 526 -0.54 -7.12 12.18
CA VAL A 526 -0.93 -7.41 13.55
C VAL A 526 -0.76 -6.18 14.44
N ALA A 527 0.34 -5.43 14.29
CA ALA A 527 0.60 -4.21 15.05
C ALA A 527 -0.45 -3.13 14.74
N ARG A 528 -0.87 -2.98 13.47
CA ARG A 528 -1.97 -2.08 13.08
C ARG A 528 -3.28 -2.46 13.76
N ASP A 529 -3.58 -3.76 13.85
CA ASP A 529 -4.83 -4.23 14.46
C ASP A 529 -4.83 -4.05 15.99
N ILE A 530 -3.64 -4.00 16.62
CA ILE A 530 -3.48 -3.64 18.05
C ILE A 530 -3.53 -2.12 18.23
N ALA A 531 -2.73 -1.39 17.46
CA ALA A 531 -2.59 0.06 17.50
C ALA A 531 -2.41 0.59 16.08
N SER A 532 -3.47 1.14 15.51
CA SER A 532 -3.50 1.60 14.11
C SER A 532 -2.35 2.56 13.75
N GLN A 533 -1.88 3.33 14.73
CA GLN A 533 -0.84 4.36 14.64
C GLN A 533 0.54 3.75 14.33
N ALA A 534 0.78 2.48 14.69
CA ALA A 534 2.08 1.82 14.54
C ALA A 534 2.59 1.82 13.08
N ARG A 535 1.68 1.67 12.10
CA ARG A 535 2.04 1.68 10.68
C ARG A 535 2.69 2.99 10.21
N HIS A 536 2.37 4.12 10.85
CA HIS A 536 2.93 5.42 10.48
C HIS A 536 4.38 5.61 10.91
N TRP A 537 4.90 4.72 11.76
CA TRP A 537 6.32 4.67 12.15
C TRP A 537 7.13 3.70 11.29
N CYS A 538 6.52 3.13 10.25
CA CYS A 538 7.14 2.17 9.37
C CYS A 538 7.42 2.79 8.00
N LEU A 539 8.58 2.48 7.43
CA LEU A 539 8.93 2.75 6.04
C LEU A 539 9.30 1.44 5.37
N LEU A 540 8.90 1.26 4.11
CA LEU A 540 9.27 0.11 3.30
C LEU A 540 10.32 0.54 2.27
N PRO A 541 11.62 0.23 2.46
CA PRO A 541 12.64 0.66 1.51
C PRO A 541 12.47 0.02 0.12
N ASP A 542 12.26 -1.29 0.06
CA ASP A 542 12.02 -2.05 -1.18
C ASP A 542 11.10 -3.25 -0.85
N ALA A 543 10.18 -3.59 -1.76
CA ALA A 543 9.24 -4.69 -1.55
C ALA A 543 9.72 -6.04 -2.11
N GLY A 544 10.88 -6.10 -2.78
CA GLY A 544 11.33 -7.26 -3.51
C GLY A 544 10.37 -7.66 -4.64
N THR A 545 10.41 -8.95 -5.00
CA THR A 545 9.50 -9.56 -5.97
C THR A 545 8.37 -10.35 -5.31
N LEU A 546 8.39 -10.51 -3.98
CA LEU A 546 7.42 -11.31 -3.25
C LEU A 546 6.04 -10.65 -3.23
N ALA A 547 5.04 -11.36 -3.78
CA ALA A 547 3.64 -10.92 -3.80
C ALA A 547 3.08 -10.68 -2.39
N LEU A 548 3.46 -11.50 -1.41
CA LEU A 548 3.12 -11.32 0.00
C LEU A 548 3.52 -9.94 0.54
N VAL A 549 4.74 -9.50 0.26
CA VAL A 549 5.26 -8.23 0.77
C VAL A 549 4.50 -7.07 0.15
N ARG A 550 4.30 -7.10 -1.18
CA ARG A 550 3.55 -6.06 -1.90
C ARG A 550 2.10 -5.95 -1.45
N GLN A 551 1.37 -7.06 -1.40
CA GLN A 551 -0.03 -7.05 -1.00
C GLN A 551 -0.22 -6.62 0.47
N GLY A 552 0.66 -7.08 1.37
CA GLY A 552 0.58 -6.63 2.76
C GLY A 552 0.99 -5.16 2.93
N ALA A 553 1.96 -4.66 2.16
CA ALA A 553 2.32 -3.24 2.12
C ALA A 553 1.16 -2.37 1.66
N ASP A 554 0.43 -2.78 0.60
CA ASP A 554 -0.76 -2.08 0.12
C ASP A 554 -1.82 -1.96 1.22
N VAL A 555 -2.02 -3.02 2.00
CA VAL A 555 -2.98 -3.05 3.13
C VAL A 555 -2.51 -2.19 4.31
N LEU A 556 -1.20 -2.04 4.50
CA LEU A 556 -0.62 -1.12 5.48
C LEU A 556 -0.60 0.34 4.99
N GLY A 557 -0.84 0.57 3.70
CA GLY A 557 -0.68 1.88 3.07
C GLY A 557 0.78 2.32 2.95
N LEU A 558 1.71 1.36 2.82
CA LEU A 558 3.13 1.61 2.66
C LEU A 558 3.51 1.50 1.18
N ASN A 559 4.11 2.55 0.62
CA ASN A 559 4.71 2.47 -0.70
C ASN A 559 6.19 2.08 -0.57
N PRO A 560 6.73 1.23 -1.45
CA PRO A 560 8.17 0.99 -1.49
C PRO A 560 8.87 2.25 -2.00
N VAL A 561 9.82 2.77 -1.22
CA VAL A 561 10.60 3.97 -1.59
C VAL A 561 11.35 3.76 -2.90
N VAL A 562 11.94 2.56 -3.05
CA VAL A 562 12.51 2.11 -4.32
C VAL A 562 11.87 0.79 -4.75
N GLN A 563 11.93 0.52 -6.05
CA GLN A 563 11.39 -0.70 -6.66
C GLN A 563 12.50 -1.41 -7.44
N LEU A 564 13.60 -1.70 -6.75
CA LEU A 564 14.73 -2.45 -7.29
C LEU A 564 14.41 -3.94 -7.42
N GLY A 565 13.44 -4.44 -6.64
CA GLY A 565 13.06 -5.85 -6.65
C GLY A 565 14.15 -6.71 -6.03
N LEU A 566 14.70 -6.26 -4.89
CA LEU A 566 15.73 -6.98 -4.19
C LEU A 566 15.09 -8.16 -3.44
N ASP A 567 15.60 -9.36 -3.68
CA ASP A 567 15.21 -10.58 -2.97
C ASP A 567 16.38 -11.11 -2.13
N LEU A 568 17.09 -10.19 -1.46
CA LEU A 568 18.22 -10.54 -0.60
C LEU A 568 17.75 -11.14 0.73
N GLY A 569 16.54 -10.76 1.18
CA GLY A 569 15.90 -11.27 2.40
C GLY A 569 16.56 -10.79 3.69
N GLU A 570 16.04 -11.22 4.83
CA GLU A 570 16.68 -11.05 6.16
C GLU A 570 17.05 -9.61 6.58
N GLY A 571 16.35 -8.57 6.10
CA GLY A 571 16.73 -7.17 6.37
C GLY A 571 17.77 -6.61 5.40
N ALA A 572 18.31 -7.44 4.50
CA ALA A 572 19.34 -7.05 3.56
C ALA A 572 18.82 -6.08 2.49
N ASN A 573 17.52 -6.13 2.13
CA ASN A 573 16.97 -5.16 1.19
C ASN A 573 16.98 -3.76 1.81
N ALA A 574 16.52 -3.65 3.06
CA ALA A 574 16.54 -2.39 3.80
C ALA A 574 17.97 -1.85 3.95
N LEU A 575 18.94 -2.71 4.30
CA LEU A 575 20.35 -2.31 4.44
C LEU A 575 21.00 -1.91 3.11
N ALA A 576 20.65 -2.56 2.00
CA ALA A 576 21.17 -2.21 0.67
C ALA A 576 20.68 -0.83 0.21
N VAL A 577 19.45 -0.46 0.58
CA VAL A 577 18.83 0.82 0.21
C VAL A 577 19.18 1.95 1.18
N LEU A 578 19.47 1.64 2.45
CA LEU A 578 19.74 2.62 3.52
C LEU A 578 20.74 3.73 3.14
N PRO A 579 21.90 3.46 2.48
CA PRO A 579 22.81 4.53 2.06
C PRO A 579 22.18 5.55 1.10
N LEU A 580 21.27 5.12 0.23
CA LEU A 580 20.54 6.01 -0.68
C LEU A 580 19.54 6.88 0.10
N LEU A 581 18.82 6.28 1.05
CA LEU A 581 17.88 7.03 1.92
C LEU A 581 18.61 8.10 2.72
N ARG A 582 19.75 7.74 3.35
CA ARG A 582 20.58 8.68 4.10
C ARG A 582 21.10 9.81 3.21
N SER A 583 21.51 9.51 1.98
CA SER A 583 21.99 10.54 1.04
C SER A 583 20.90 11.54 0.68
N ALA A 584 19.67 11.07 0.44
CA ALA A 584 18.54 11.95 0.15
C ALA A 584 18.17 12.83 1.35
N ILE A 585 18.11 12.26 2.55
CA ILE A 585 17.84 13.01 3.79
C ILE A 585 18.95 14.03 4.06
N ALA A 586 20.22 13.67 3.83
CA ALA A 586 21.36 14.57 4.00
C ALA A 586 21.27 15.79 3.11
N LEU A 587 21.04 15.56 1.81
CA LEU A 587 20.90 16.62 0.82
C LEU A 587 19.71 17.52 1.16
N ALA A 588 18.56 16.92 1.50
CA ALA A 588 17.38 17.68 1.89
C ALA A 588 17.63 18.55 3.12
N GLY A 589 18.34 18.05 4.12
CA GLY A 589 18.61 18.77 5.36
C GLY A 589 19.70 19.85 5.24
N ALA A 590 20.65 19.72 4.31
CA ALA A 590 21.85 20.56 4.25
C ALA A 590 21.85 21.63 3.16
N LEU A 591 21.06 21.49 2.09
CA LEU A 591 21.13 22.43 0.95
C LEU A 591 20.55 23.82 1.29
N PRO A 592 21.25 24.90 0.90
CA PRO A 592 20.77 26.26 1.09
C PRO A 592 19.60 26.57 0.14
N VAL A 593 18.92 27.70 0.36
CA VAL A 593 17.90 28.22 -0.55
C VAL A 593 18.55 28.59 -1.89
N HIS A 594 17.87 28.30 -3.01
CA HIS A 594 18.36 28.57 -4.35
C HIS A 594 18.66 30.07 -4.53
N PRO A 595 19.86 30.46 -5.01
CA PRO A 595 20.28 31.86 -5.10
C PRO A 595 19.33 32.77 -5.89
N ALA A 596 18.68 32.25 -6.94
CA ALA A 596 17.72 33.03 -7.72
C ALA A 596 16.45 33.42 -6.94
N LEU A 597 16.08 32.68 -5.89
CA LEU A 597 14.97 33.03 -5.00
C LEU A 597 15.38 34.10 -3.98
N LEU A 598 16.68 34.20 -3.67
CA LEU A 598 17.23 35.28 -2.85
C LEU A 598 17.38 36.59 -3.64
N ALA A 599 17.50 36.52 -4.96
CA ALA A 599 17.68 37.69 -5.84
C ALA A 599 16.39 38.47 -6.15
N GLY A 600 15.25 38.08 -5.57
CA GLY A 600 13.93 38.62 -5.91
C GLY A 600 13.17 39.24 -4.74
N HIS A 601 13.69 40.34 -4.17
CA HIS A 601 12.98 41.54 -3.70
C HIS A 601 14.03 42.66 -3.78
N GLY A 602 13.79 43.67 -4.60
CA GLY A 602 14.82 44.63 -5.03
C GLY A 602 15.49 45.38 -3.87
N ASP A 603 16.77 45.07 -3.66
CA ASP A 603 17.78 46.06 -3.25
C ASP A 603 18.43 46.67 -4.52
N ALA A 604 17.59 47.07 -5.47
CA ALA A 604 17.97 47.99 -6.52
C ALA A 604 17.76 49.41 -5.99
N GLY A 605 18.50 49.74 -4.93
CA GLY A 605 18.32 51.00 -4.21
C GLY A 605 19.51 51.47 -3.41
N LEU A 606 20.66 50.78 -3.39
CA LEU A 606 21.90 51.29 -2.80
C LEU A 606 23.11 50.82 -3.64
N THR A 607 23.19 51.30 -4.88
CA THR A 607 24.49 51.37 -5.55
C THR A 607 25.37 52.31 -4.75
N ALA A 608 26.54 51.81 -4.35
CA ALA A 608 27.63 52.57 -3.77
C ALA A 608 27.90 53.84 -4.61
N GLU A 609 27.49 55.00 -4.09
CA GLU A 609 28.11 56.27 -4.44
C GLU A 609 29.23 56.53 -3.44
N GLU A 610 30.41 56.88 -3.99
CA GLU A 610 31.58 57.35 -3.27
C GLU A 610 31.23 58.57 -2.37
N PRO A 611 32.00 58.81 -1.30
CA PRO A 611 31.68 59.88 -0.35
C PRO A 611 31.94 61.25 -0.99
N GLY A 612 30.87 61.96 -1.30
CA GLY A 612 30.87 63.36 -1.71
C GLY A 612 30.01 64.18 -0.77
N ASP A 613 30.63 65.15 -0.12
CA ASP A 613 30.04 66.12 0.80
C ASP A 613 28.79 66.80 0.24
N ASP A 614 27.67 66.83 0.98
CA ASP A 614 26.85 68.05 1.10
C ASP A 614 25.82 67.98 2.26
N GLU A 615 25.51 69.15 2.78
CA GLU A 615 24.88 69.44 4.06
C GLU A 615 23.35 69.18 4.15
N GLY A 616 22.91 68.75 5.33
CA GLY A 616 21.73 69.26 6.05
C GLY A 616 20.34 69.18 5.39
N GLN A 617 19.46 68.35 5.98
CA GLN A 617 18.07 68.73 6.23
C GLN A 617 17.40 67.83 7.28
N ASP A 618 16.92 68.49 8.33
CA ASP A 618 16.26 67.97 9.53
C ASP A 618 14.81 67.57 9.20
N PHE A 619 14.41 66.34 9.51
CA PHE A 619 13.04 65.85 9.28
C PHE A 619 12.21 65.97 10.56
N THR A 620 11.25 66.89 10.56
CA THR A 620 10.24 67.04 11.64
C THR A 620 8.99 66.20 11.38
N GLU A 621 8.60 65.42 12.39
CA GLU A 621 7.41 64.57 12.41
C GLU A 621 6.11 65.40 12.61
N PRO A 622 5.01 65.16 11.87
CA PRO A 622 3.77 65.93 12.04
C PRO A 622 2.86 65.34 13.13
N GLU A 623 2.37 66.19 14.03
CA GLU A 623 1.44 65.84 15.11
C GLU A 623 0.02 65.47 14.64
N PRO A 624 -0.71 64.61 15.39
CA PRO A 624 -2.07 64.17 15.04
C PRO A 624 -3.14 65.18 15.50
N HIS A 625 -4.03 65.59 14.59
CA HIS A 625 -5.22 66.38 14.94
C HIS A 625 -6.31 65.51 15.61
N GLY A 626 -6.66 65.89 16.85
CA GLY A 626 -7.78 65.35 17.63
C GLY A 626 -9.18 65.79 17.16
N PRO A 627 -10.24 65.40 17.91
CA PRO A 627 -11.54 65.02 17.36
C PRO A 627 -12.49 66.21 17.07
N GLY A 628 -13.30 66.07 16.01
CA GLY A 628 -14.30 67.05 15.61
C GLY A 628 -15.53 67.13 16.54
N PRO A 629 -16.20 68.30 16.63
CA PRO A 629 -17.29 68.52 17.59
C PRO A 629 -18.65 68.06 17.09
N ALA A 630 -19.55 67.86 18.07
CA ALA A 630 -20.91 67.36 17.94
C ALA A 630 -21.94 68.38 17.39
N SER A 631 -22.95 67.79 16.74
CA SER A 631 -24.39 68.13 16.66
C SER A 631 -24.86 69.51 16.17
N ALA A 632 -25.77 69.48 15.20
CA ALA A 632 -27.13 70.01 15.32
C ALA A 632 -28.10 69.17 14.47
#